data_AF-A0A7X3RDT1-F1
#
_entry.id   AF-A0A7X3RDT1-F1
#
_cell.length_a   1.000
_cell.length_b   1.000
_cell.length_c   1.000
_cell.angle_alpha   90.00
_cell.angle_beta   90.00
_cell.angle_gamma   90.00
#
_symmetry.space_group_name_H-M   'P 1'
#
loop_
_entity.id
_entity.type
_entity.pdbx_description
1 polymer ?
#
loop_
_entity_poly.entity_id
_entity_poly.type
_entity_poly.pdbx_seq_one_letter_code
_entity_poly.pdbx_strand_id
1 'polypeptide(L)'
;MQESTFFQEHLERATKRLEETTERLKQEALEQGLQQGLQQGIEQGKAQGIEQEKRESTIRHILVVLRTKFSADIVAVLTPAIENITNVERLEALLPAAVEAENLEAFARTLRE
;
A
#
# COMPACT_ATOMS: atom_id res chain seq x y z
N MET A 1 18.33 37.93 54.33
CA MET A 1 18.60 36.51 54.00
C MET A 1 17.33 35.75 53.63
N GLN A 2 16.22 35.84 54.38
CA GLN A 2 14.99 35.07 54.10
C GLN A 2 14.36 35.32 52.71
N GLU A 3 14.36 36.55 52.20
CA GLU A 3 13.82 36.87 50.87
C GLU A 3 14.62 36.21 49.72
N SER A 4 15.94 36.07 49.88
CA SER A 4 16.81 35.41 48.90
C SER A 4 16.57 33.91 48.82
N THR A 5 16.28 33.27 49.96
CA THR A 5 15.97 31.84 50.04
C THR A 5 14.60 31.54 49.43
N PHE A 6 13.61 32.41 49.70
CA PHE A 6 12.28 32.30 49.09
C PHE A 6 12.36 32.35 47.56
N PHE A 7 13.12 33.31 47.01
CA PHE A 7 13.28 33.43 45.56
C PHE A 7 13.97 32.22 44.92
N GLN A 8 15.02 31.69 45.56
CA GLN A 8 15.73 30.49 45.08
C GLN A 8 14.82 29.25 45.05
N GLU A 9 14.04 29.03 46.10
CA GLU A 9 13.10 27.91 46.16
C GLU A 9 12.01 28.00 45.07
N HIS A 10 11.54 29.21 44.77
CA HIS A 10 10.57 29.43 43.69
C HIS A 10 11.16 29.15 42.31
N LEU A 11 12.41 29.57 42.06
CA LEU A 11 13.12 29.28 40.82
C LEU A 11 13.37 27.77 40.64
N GLU A 12 13.77 27.07 41.70
CA GLU A 12 13.99 25.62 41.64
C GLU A 12 12.69 24.87 41.33
N ARG A 13 11.58 25.25 41.99
CA ARG A 13 10.25 24.69 41.69
C ARG A 13 9.81 25.00 40.27
N ALA A 14 10.07 26.20 39.76
CA ALA A 14 9.74 26.57 38.38
C ALA A 14 10.55 25.76 37.36
N THR A 15 11.85 25.58 37.60
CA THR A 15 12.76 24.81 36.75
C THR A 15 12.34 23.34 36.71
N LYS A 16 12.07 22.74 37.88
CA LYS A 16 11.59 21.36 37.98
C LYS A 16 10.28 21.15 37.20
N ARG A 17 9.32 22.07 37.33
CA ARG A 17 8.06 22.01 36.57
C ARG A 17 8.28 22.12 35.06
N LEU A 18 9.22 22.94 34.62
CA LEU A 18 9.57 23.07 33.21
C LEU A 18 10.19 21.79 32.68
N GLU A 19 11.10 21.16 33.43
CA GLU A 19 11.69 19.87 33.08
C GLU A 19 10.63 18.77 32.98
N GLU A 20 9.79 18.63 34.00
CA GLU A 20 8.68 17.65 34.00
C GLU A 20 7.71 17.87 32.83
N THR A 21 7.37 19.13 32.54
CA THR A 21 6.50 19.48 31.41
C THR A 21 7.18 19.16 30.08
N THR A 22 8.47 19.45 29.95
CA THR A 22 9.25 19.18 28.74
C THR A 22 9.35 17.69 28.47
N GLU A 23 9.64 16.88 29.50
CA GLU A 23 9.69 15.43 29.36
C GLU A 23 8.32 14.83 29.01
N ARG A 24 7.25 15.32 29.64
CA ARG A 24 5.88 14.92 29.26
C ARG A 24 5.57 15.25 27.81
N LEU A 25 5.87 16.47 27.36
CA LEU A 25 5.62 16.89 25.98
C LEU A 25 6.43 16.06 24.98
N LYS A 26 7.69 15.71 25.30
CA LYS A 26 8.51 14.82 24.45
C LYS A 26 7.90 13.43 24.36
N GLN A 27 7.44 12.87 25.48
CA GLN A 27 6.78 11.56 25.51
C GLN A 27 5.49 11.58 24.69
N GLU A 28 4.62 12.55 24.94
CA GLU A 28 3.36 12.72 24.20
C GLU A 28 3.60 12.91 22.70
N ALA A 29 4.58 13.74 22.32
CA ALA A 29 4.92 13.97 20.91
C ALA A 29 5.49 12.70 20.25
N LEU A 30 6.32 11.93 20.97
CA LEU A 30 6.87 10.68 20.46
C LEU A 30 5.78 9.61 20.29
N GLU A 31 4.90 9.46 21.28
CA GLU A 31 3.78 8.52 21.24
C GLU A 31 2.83 8.87 20.09
N GLN A 32 2.44 10.14 19.96
CA GLN A 32 1.59 10.61 18.87
C GLN A 32 2.26 10.41 17.50
N GLY A 33 3.53 10.77 17.37
CA GLY A 33 4.29 10.59 16.14
C GLY A 33 4.40 9.13 15.73
N LEU A 34 4.69 8.23 16.68
CA LEU A 34 4.77 6.79 16.44
C LEU A 34 3.41 6.22 16.06
N GLN A 35 2.34 6.59 16.77
CA GLN A 35 0.99 6.13 16.49
C GLN A 35 0.52 6.58 15.09
N GLN A 36 0.75 7.84 14.74
CA GLN A 36 0.39 8.37 13.42
C GLN A 36 1.20 7.70 12.31
N GLY A 37 2.52 7.59 12.49
CA GLY A 37 3.39 6.93 11.51
C GLY A 37 3.04 5.47 11.29
N LEU A 38 2.74 4.72 12.36
CA LEU A 38 2.32 3.33 12.28
C LEU A 38 0.97 3.19 11.57
N GLN A 39 -0.02 4.03 11.93
CA GLN A 39 -1.34 4.00 11.30
C GLN A 39 -1.24 4.27 9.79
N GLN A 40 -0.50 5.32 9.39
CA GLN A 40 -0.30 5.66 7.99
C GLN A 40 0.44 4.54 7.23
N GLY A 41 1.48 3.96 7.84
CA GLY A 41 2.22 2.85 7.24
C GLY A 41 1.36 1.60 7.02
N ILE A 42 0.50 1.26 7.99
CA ILE A 42 -0.43 0.13 7.88
C ILE A 42 -1.47 0.40 6.78
N GLU A 43 -2.05 1.59 6.74
CA GLU A 43 -3.05 1.95 5.72
C GLU A 43 -2.48 1.92 4.31
N GLN A 44 -1.28 2.50 4.10
CA GLN A 44 -0.60 2.47 2.81
C GLN A 44 -0.23 1.04 2.40
N GLY A 45 0.34 0.25 3.31
CA GLY A 45 0.70 -1.14 3.04
C GLY A 45 -0.53 -2.00 2.70
N LYS A 46 -1.65 -1.79 3.39
CA LYS A 46 -2.91 -2.48 3.10
C LYS A 46 -3.46 -2.09 1.72
N ALA A 47 -3.46 -0.81 1.38
CA ALA A 47 -3.94 -0.33 0.08
C ALA A 47 -3.11 -0.92 -1.07
N GLN A 48 -1.78 -0.88 -0.95
CA GLN A 48 -0.87 -1.48 -1.93
C GLN A 48 -1.08 -3.00 -2.05
N GLY A 49 -1.24 -3.70 -0.93
CA GLY A 49 -1.51 -5.14 -0.91
C GLY A 49 -2.81 -5.52 -1.62
N ILE A 50 -3.89 -4.76 -1.41
CA ILE A 50 -5.18 -4.98 -2.08
C ILE A 50 -5.06 -4.74 -3.58
N GLU A 51 -4.39 -3.67 -4.01
CA GLU A 51 -4.21 -3.36 -5.42
C GLU A 51 -3.37 -4.45 -6.14
N GLN A 52 -2.31 -4.91 -5.49
CA GLN A 52 -1.48 -5.99 -6.00
C GLN A 52 -2.24 -7.33 -6.08
N GLU A 53 -3.01 -7.67 -5.05
CA GLU A 53 -3.85 -8.88 -5.05
C GLU A 53 -4.90 -8.83 -6.17
N LYS A 54 -5.56 -7.67 -6.35
CA LYS A 54 -6.51 -7.45 -7.45
C LYS A 54 -5.86 -7.65 -8.82
N ARG A 55 -4.63 -7.13 -9.00
CA ARG A 55 -3.86 -7.31 -10.23
C ARG A 55 -3.54 -8.78 -10.50
N GLU A 56 -2.94 -9.45 -9.53
CA GLU A 56 -2.49 -10.84 -9.65
C GLU A 56 -3.67 -11.82 -9.85
N SER A 57 -4.77 -11.61 -9.13
CA SER A 57 -5.99 -12.39 -9.30
C SER A 57 -6.60 -12.19 -10.69
N THR A 58 -6.63 -10.95 -11.21
CA THR A 58 -7.15 -10.67 -12.55
C THR A 58 -6.30 -11.33 -13.64
N ILE A 59 -4.97 -11.25 -13.56
CA ILE A 59 -4.06 -11.97 -14.45
C ILE A 59 -4.35 -13.48 -14.40
N ARG A 60 -4.46 -14.04 -13.19
CA ARG A 60 -4.77 -15.46 -13.01
C ARG A 60 -6.09 -15.84 -13.68
N HIS A 61 -7.14 -15.04 -13.52
CA HIS A 61 -8.44 -15.28 -14.14
C HIS A 61 -8.37 -15.25 -15.67
N ILE A 62 -7.70 -14.26 -16.26
CA ILE A 62 -7.47 -14.20 -17.71
C ILE A 62 -6.79 -15.48 -18.21
N LEU A 63 -5.71 -15.89 -17.56
CA LEU A 63 -4.95 -17.08 -17.94
C LEU A 63 -5.78 -18.37 -17.81
N VAL A 64 -6.60 -18.49 -16.76
CA VAL A 64 -7.52 -19.62 -16.59
C VAL A 64 -8.53 -19.68 -17.74
N VAL A 65 -9.14 -18.55 -18.10
CA VAL A 65 -10.09 -18.49 -19.23
C VAL A 65 -9.38 -18.90 -20.53
N LEU A 66 -8.23 -18.32 -20.83
CA LEU A 66 -7.48 -18.63 -22.06
C LEU A 66 -7.06 -20.10 -22.12
N ARG A 67 -6.55 -20.69 -21.03
CA ARG A 67 -6.14 -22.10 -20.96
C ARG A 67 -7.31 -23.08 -21.01
N THR A 68 -8.52 -22.63 -20.68
CA THR A 68 -9.73 -23.42 -20.84
C THR A 68 -10.15 -23.49 -22.31
N LYS A 69 -9.88 -22.44 -23.09
CA LYS A 69 -10.30 -22.32 -24.49
C LYS A 69 -9.22 -22.76 -25.50
N PHE A 70 -7.95 -22.59 -25.15
CA PHE A 70 -6.82 -22.78 -26.03
C PHE A 70 -5.74 -23.64 -25.36
N SER A 71 -4.89 -24.29 -26.16
CA SER A 71 -3.83 -25.15 -25.62
C SER A 71 -2.88 -24.36 -24.73
N ALA A 72 -2.50 -24.93 -23.59
CA ALA A 72 -1.65 -24.28 -22.59
C ALA A 72 -0.30 -23.80 -23.17
N ASP A 73 0.32 -24.56 -24.07
CA ASP A 73 1.62 -24.23 -24.69
C ASP A 73 1.53 -22.93 -25.51
N ILE A 74 0.44 -22.76 -26.27
CA ILE A 74 0.22 -21.58 -27.10
C ILE A 74 -0.12 -20.36 -26.21
N VAL A 75 -0.89 -20.54 -25.13
CA VAL A 75 -1.19 -19.46 -24.17
C VAL A 75 0.06 -19.01 -23.41
N ALA A 76 1.01 -19.92 -23.14
CA ALA A 76 2.26 -19.58 -22.47
C ALA A 76 3.06 -18.48 -23.19
N VAL A 77 2.93 -18.39 -24.52
CA VAL A 77 3.57 -17.33 -25.33
C VAL A 77 3.09 -15.93 -24.97
N LEU A 78 1.82 -15.77 -24.57
CA LEU A 78 1.24 -14.46 -24.21
C LEU A 78 1.32 -14.14 -22.73
N THR A 79 1.63 -15.11 -21.88
CA THR A 79 1.65 -14.94 -20.42
C THR A 79 2.57 -13.79 -19.98
N PRO A 80 3.82 -13.66 -20.48
CA PRO A 80 4.69 -12.55 -20.10
C PRO A 80 4.14 -11.18 -20.48
N ALA A 81 3.44 -11.08 -21.61
CA ALA A 81 2.84 -9.82 -22.04
C ALA A 81 1.69 -9.40 -21.11
N ILE A 82 0.85 -10.34 -20.68
CA ILE A 82 -0.22 -10.11 -19.71
C ILE A 82 0.36 -9.75 -18.33
N GLU A 83 1.40 -10.47 -17.90
CA GLU A 83 2.08 -10.24 -16.62
C GLU A 83 2.85 -8.92 -16.54
N ASN A 84 3.18 -8.29 -17.67
CA ASN A 84 3.81 -6.98 -17.70
C ASN A 84 2.80 -5.82 -17.61
N ILE A 85 1.50 -6.10 -17.69
CA ILE A 85 0.48 -5.06 -17.54
C ILE A 85 0.40 -4.65 -16.07
N THR A 86 0.66 -3.37 -15.80
CA THR A 86 0.58 -2.79 -14.46
C THR A 86 -0.80 -2.19 -14.17
N ASN A 87 -1.50 -1.71 -15.21
CA ASN A 87 -2.81 -1.11 -15.07
C ASN A 87 -3.91 -2.17 -14.84
N VAL A 88 -4.54 -2.13 -13.66
CA VAL A 88 -5.59 -3.08 -13.26
C VAL A 88 -6.86 -2.94 -14.09
N GLU A 89 -7.28 -1.72 -14.43
CA GLU A 89 -8.49 -1.47 -15.24
C GLU A 89 -8.33 -2.07 -16.64
N ARG A 90 -7.11 -2.00 -17.19
CA ARG A 90 -6.77 -2.64 -18.46
C ARG A 90 -6.86 -4.17 -18.36
N LEU A 91 -6.39 -4.76 -17.27
CA LEU A 91 -6.54 -6.19 -17.01
C LEU A 91 -8.01 -6.58 -16.87
N GLU A 92 -8.82 -5.79 -16.17
CA GLU A 92 -10.25 -6.02 -16.02
C GLU A 92 -10.98 -5.97 -17.37
N ALA A 93 -10.59 -5.07 -18.28
CA ALA A 93 -11.12 -5.02 -19.65
C ALA A 93 -10.67 -6.21 -20.53
N LEU A 94 -9.50 -6.79 -20.25
CA LEU A 94 -9.01 -7.98 -20.98
C LEU A 94 -9.72 -9.26 -20.57
N LEU A 95 -10.31 -9.33 -19.38
CA LEU A 95 -11.04 -10.52 -18.93
C LEU A 95 -12.24 -10.87 -19.84
N PRO A 96 -13.19 -9.96 -20.14
CA PRO A 96 -14.26 -10.26 -21.09
C PRO A 96 -13.71 -10.52 -22.50
N ALA A 97 -12.66 -9.82 -22.93
CA ALA A 97 -12.01 -10.09 -24.22
C ALA A 97 -11.46 -11.53 -24.31
N ALA A 98 -10.91 -12.07 -23.22
CA ALA A 98 -10.48 -13.47 -23.16
C ALA A 98 -11.66 -14.45 -23.28
N VAL A 99 -12.81 -14.10 -22.69
CA VAL A 99 -14.04 -14.90 -22.79
C VAL A 99 -14.59 -14.89 -24.21
N GLU A 100 -14.58 -13.74 -24.88
CA GLU A 100 -15.14 -13.55 -26.23
C GLU A 100 -14.22 -14.00 -27.36
N ALA A 101 -12.90 -14.08 -27.13
CA ALA A 101 -11.94 -14.43 -28.15
C ALA A 101 -12.26 -15.78 -28.83
N GLU A 102 -12.43 -15.77 -30.15
CA GLU A 102 -12.66 -16.97 -30.96
C GLU A 102 -11.36 -17.76 -31.19
N ASN A 103 -10.23 -17.08 -31.14
CA ASN A 103 -8.88 -17.64 -31.30
C ASN A 103 -7.85 -16.77 -30.57
N LEU A 104 -6.65 -17.31 -30.35
CA LEU A 104 -5.62 -16.59 -29.60
C LEU A 104 -5.09 -15.35 -30.34
N GLU A 105 -5.12 -15.33 -31.68
CA GLU A 105 -4.71 -14.17 -32.47
C GLU A 105 -5.67 -12.98 -32.25
N ALA A 106 -6.97 -13.23 -32.17
CA ALA A 106 -7.97 -12.21 -31.85
C ALA A 106 -7.70 -11.58 -30.47
N PHE A 107 -7.45 -12.41 -29.45
CA PHE A 107 -7.07 -11.91 -28.12
C PHE A 107 -5.74 -11.14 -28.15
N ALA A 108 -4.74 -11.63 -28.89
CA ALA A 108 -3.43 -10.99 -28.99
C ALA A 108 -3.51 -9.60 -29.64
N ARG A 109 -4.50 -9.34 -30.51
CA ARG A 109 -4.77 -7.99 -31.03
C ARG A 109 -5.28 -7.06 -29.95
N THR A 110 -6.29 -7.50 -29.19
CA THR A 110 -6.81 -6.71 -28.06
C THR A 110 -5.73 -6.44 -27.03
N LEU A 111 -4.82 -7.39 -26.78
CA LEU A 111 -3.70 -7.21 -25.85
C LEU A 111 -2.73 -6.07 -26.24
N ARG A 112 -2.63 -5.75 -27.54
CA ARG A 112 -1.71 -4.74 -28.10
C ARG A 112 -2.32 -3.34 -28.22
N GLU A 113 -3.64 -3.23 -28.07
CA GLU A 113 -4.34 -1.93 -28.00
C GLU A 113 -4.03 -1.19 -26.70
#